data_AF-A0A9N9EK06-F1
#
_entry.id   AF-A0A9N9EK06-F1
#
_cell.length_a   1.000
_cell.length_b   1.000
_cell.length_c   1.000
_cell.angle_alpha   90.00
_cell.angle_beta   90.00
_cell.angle_gamma   90.00
#
_symmetry.space_group_name_H-M   'P 1'
#
loop_
_entity.id
_entity.type
_entity.pdbx_description
1 polymer ?
#
loop_
_entity_poly.entity_id
_entity_poly.type
_entity_poly.pdbx_seq_one_letter_code
_entity_poly.pdbx_strand_id
1 'polypeptide(L)' 'MSYLYGGINQQQTINPQNVAMAEQELEIVTDTFQRIVDSCFKKCIPTQYLEGELNKGESVCIDRCATKFFK' A
#
# COMPACT_ATOMS: atom_id res chain seq x y z
N MET A 1 -11.95 3.68 -49.97
CA MET A 1 -11.87 5.13 -50.21
C MET A 1 -12.23 5.81 -48.89
N SER A 2 -11.27 6.02 -47.99
CA SER A 2 -10.46 7.26 -47.91
C SER A 2 -11.21 8.40 -47.22
N TYR A 3 -11.41 8.27 -45.91
CA TYR A 3 -11.60 9.37 -44.96
C TYR A 3 -10.91 8.92 -43.63
N LEU A 4 -9.59 8.68 -43.62
CA LEU A 4 -8.54 9.66 -43.33
C LEU A 4 -8.94 10.59 -42.15
N TYR A 5 -8.57 10.22 -40.93
CA TYR A 5 -7.35 10.70 -40.25
C TYR A 5 -7.44 12.20 -39.89
N GLY A 6 -7.82 12.53 -38.65
CA GLY A 6 -7.83 13.92 -38.20
C GLY A 6 -8.27 14.13 -36.76
N GLY A 7 -7.32 14.08 -35.82
CA GLY A 7 -7.48 14.52 -34.42
C GLY A 7 -8.26 13.50 -33.57
N ILE A 8 -7.84 13.13 -32.37
CA ILE A 8 -7.25 13.97 -31.33
C ILE A 8 -6.18 13.11 -30.64
N ASN A 9 -4.92 13.52 -30.79
CA ASN A 9 -3.88 13.18 -29.82
C ASN A 9 -4.36 13.73 -28.48
N GLN A 10 -4.93 12.89 -27.61
CA GLN A 10 -4.93 13.20 -26.18
C GLN A 10 -3.51 12.95 -25.68
N GLN A 11 -2.60 13.88 -26.01
CA GLN A 11 -1.42 14.07 -25.20
C GLN A 11 -1.93 14.56 -23.86
N GLN A 12 -2.16 13.61 -22.94
CA GLN A 12 -2.25 13.91 -21.53
C GLN A 12 -0.91 14.55 -21.16
N THR A 13 -0.86 15.88 -21.12
CA THR A 13 0.24 16.62 -20.52
C THR A 13 0.25 16.26 -19.04
N ILE A 14 1.00 15.23 -18.68
CA ILE A 14 1.26 14.89 -17.30
C ILE A 14 2.00 16.09 -16.72
N ASN A 15 1.32 16.87 -15.86
CA ASN A 15 1.97 17.99 -15.20
C ASN A 15 3.08 17.41 -14.30
N PRO A 16 4.37 17.74 -14.53
CA PRO A 16 5.47 17.18 -13.74
C PRO A 16 5.33 17.46 -12.24
N GLN A 17 4.62 18.53 -11.86
CA GLN A 17 4.31 18.82 -10.45
C GLN A 17 3.32 17.81 -9.85
N ASN A 18 2.35 17.34 -10.64
CA ASN A 18 1.40 16.32 -10.19
C ASN A 18 2.08 14.95 -10.05
N VAL A 19 3.11 14.67 -10.86
CA VAL A 19 3.91 13.43 -10.74
C VAL A 19 4.73 13.45 -9.46
N ALA A 20 5.43 14.55 -9.19
CA ALA A 20 6.24 14.69 -7.99
C ALA A 20 5.40 14.56 -6.70
N MET A 21 4.19 15.12 -6.70
CA MET A 21 3.25 14.92 -5.59
C MET A 21 2.79 13.47 -5.45
N ALA A 22 2.45 12.80 -6.56
CA ALA A 22 2.04 11.40 -6.54
C ALA A 22 3.17 10.48 -6.07
N GLU A 23 4.42 10.75 -6.43
CA GLU A 23 5.60 10.02 -5.95
C GLU A 23 5.75 10.13 -4.43
N GLN A 24 5.55 11.33 -3.89
CA GLN A 24 5.63 11.55 -2.44
C GLN A 24 4.50 10.84 -1.67
N GLU A 25 3.28 10.82 -2.20
CA GLU A 25 2.18 10.07 -1.59
C GLU A 25 2.49 8.57 -1.51
N LEU A 26 3.10 8.01 -2.56
CA LEU A 26 3.51 6.60 -2.58
C LEU A 26 4.63 6.30 -1.57
N GLU A 27 5.58 7.20 -1.40
CA GLU A 27 6.64 7.06 -0.40
C GLU A 27 6.07 7.00 1.02
N ILE A 28 5.12 7.89 1.33
CA ILE A 28 4.43 7.91 2.63
C ILE A 28 3.65 6.63 2.89
N VAL A 29 2.91 6.13 1.88
CA VAL A 29 2.15 4.88 2.00
C VAL A 29 3.09 3.70 2.28
N THR A 30 4.25 3.68 1.60
CA THR A 30 5.24 2.61 1.75
C THR A 30 5.87 2.60 3.15
N ASP A 31 6.31 3.76 3.65
CA ASP A 31 6.86 3.88 5.01
C ASP A 31 5.81 3.52 6.07
N THR A 32 4.57 3.97 5.88
CA THR A 32 3.45 3.63 6.77
C THR A 32 3.21 2.12 6.80
N PHE A 33 3.20 1.46 5.64
CA PHE A 33 3.04 0.01 5.56
C PHE A 33 4.16 -0.74 6.30
N GLN A 34 5.42 -0.34 6.10
CA GLN A 34 6.55 -0.95 6.80
C GLN A 34 6.41 -0.84 8.32
N ARG A 35 6.04 0.35 8.82
CA ARG A 35 5.82 0.58 10.26
C ARG A 35 4.66 -0.24 10.83
N ILE A 36 3.57 -0.40 10.08
CA ILE A 36 2.44 -1.25 10.48
C ILE A 36 2.89 -2.69 10.60
N VAL A 37 3.56 -3.22 9.58
CA VAL A 37 4.04 -4.61 9.55
C VAL A 37 4.96 -4.87 10.74
N ASP A 38 5.98 -4.03 10.95
CA ASP A 38 6.93 -4.20 12.06
C ASP A 38 6.27 -4.11 13.45
N SER A 39 5.32 -3.17 13.61
CA SER A 39 4.60 -2.97 14.87
C SER A 39 3.67 -4.15 15.18
N CYS A 40 2.92 -4.62 14.18
CA CYS A 40 1.96 -5.69 14.37
C CYS A 40 2.62 -7.06 14.46
N PHE A 41 3.71 -7.29 13.72
CA PHE A 41 4.50 -8.50 13.85
C PHE A 41 5.03 -8.67 15.28
N LYS A 42 5.65 -7.62 15.85
CA LYS A 42 6.17 -7.64 17.23
C LYS A 42 5.09 -7.83 18.30
N LYS A 43 3.85 -7.42 18.03
CA LYS A 43 2.73 -7.49 18.99
C LYS A 43 1.95 -8.80 18.93
N CYS A 44 1.79 -9.34 17.73
CA CYS A 44 0.86 -10.44 17.47
C CYS A 44 1.55 -11.76 17.21
N ILE A 45 2.81 -11.76 16.75
CA ILE A 45 3.53 -12.99 16.42
C ILE A 45 4.52 -13.32 17.56
N PRO A 46 4.38 -14.48 18.21
CA PRO A 46 5.31 -14.90 19.25
C PRO A 46 6.68 -15.24 18.65
N THR A 47 7.74 -15.12 19.45
CA THR A 47 9.10 -15.48 19.02
C THR A 47 9.31 -16.99 18.89
N GLN A 48 8.41 -17.79 19.47
CA GLN A 48 8.40 -19.24 19.36
C GLN A 48 7.34 -19.66 18.34
N TYR A 49 7.80 -20.09 17.17
CA TYR A 49 6.95 -20.58 16.08
C TYR A 49 6.66 -22.06 16.29
N LEU A 50 5.38 -22.39 16.46
CA LEU A 50 4.92 -23.77 16.57
C LEU A 50 4.54 -24.34 15.19
N GLU A 51 3.99 -23.49 14.32
CA GLU A 51 3.48 -23.82 13.00
C GLU A 51 3.87 -22.70 12.02
N GLY A 52 3.89 -23.00 10.70
CA GLY A 52 4.24 -22.02 9.66
C GLY A 52 3.06 -21.15 9.20
N GLU A 53 1.84 -21.52 9.56
CA GLU A 53 0.63 -20.77 9.24
C GLU A 53 0.18 -19.92 10.43
N LEU A 54 -0.53 -18.83 10.13
CA LEU A 54 -1.11 -17.98 11.16
C LEU A 54 -2.29 -18.69 11.81
N ASN A 55 -2.23 -18.83 13.13
CA ASN A 55 -3.38 -19.32 13.88
C ASN A 55 -4.50 -18.26 13.91
N LYS A 56 -5.73 -18.69 14.23
CA LYS A 56 -6.88 -17.78 14.29
C LYS A 56 -6.66 -16.60 15.25
N GLY A 57 -5.92 -16.80 16.34
CA GLY A 57 -5.61 -15.76 17.32
C GLY A 57 -4.67 -14.69 16.76
N GLU A 58 -3.62 -15.10 16.05
CA GLU A 58 -2.66 -14.24 15.37
C GLU A 58 -3.35 -13.43 14.27
N SER A 59 -4.17 -14.06 13.44
CA SER A 59 -4.93 -13.38 12.39
C SER A 59 -5.85 -12.28 12.95
N VAL A 60 -6.65 -12.61 13.98
CA VAL A 60 -7.51 -11.62 14.65
C VAL A 60 -6.72 -10.54 15.38
N CYS A 61 -5.55 -10.87 15.93
CA CYS A 61 -4.67 -9.89 16.55
C CYS A 61 -4.15 -8.88 15.52
N ILE A 62 -3.71 -9.35 14.34
CA ILE A 62 -3.22 -8.48 13.25
C ILE A 62 -4.31 -7.50 12.81
N ASP A 63 -5.54 -7.96 12.60
CA ASP A 63 -6.67 -7.10 12.22
C ASP A 63 -6.92 -5.98 13.26
N ARG A 64 -6.94 -6.36 14.54
CA ARG A 64 -7.09 -5.41 15.65
C ARG A 64 -5.90 -4.48 15.77
N CYS A 65 -4.69 -4.95 15.49
CA CYS A 65 -3.48 -4.16 15.54
C CYS A 65 -3.47 -3.09 14.45
N ALA A 66 -3.81 -3.45 13.20
CA ALA A 66 -3.94 -2.50 12.10
C ALA A 66 -4.98 -1.43 12.42
N THR A 67 -6.15 -1.83 12.93
CA THR A 67 -7.21 -0.90 13.35
C THR A 67 -6.72 0.09 14.42
N LYS A 68 -5.90 -0.37 15.37
CA LYS A 68 -5.32 0.47 16.42
C LYS A 68 -4.17 1.34 15.95
N PHE A 69 -3.50 1.00 14.85
CA PHE A 69 -2.38 1.79 14.32
C PHE A 69 -2.86 3.10 13.69
N PHE A 70 -4.01 3.06 13.01
CA PHE A 70 -4.61 4.24 12.36
C PHE A 70 -5.47 5.10 13.28
N LYS A 71 -5.73 4.64 14.50
CA LYS A 71 -6.47 5.40 15.53
C LYS A 71 -5.49 6.12 16.45
#